data_AF-A0A919XHA8-F1
#
_entry.id   AF-A0A919XHA8-F1
#
_cell.length_a   1.000
_cell.length_b   1.000
_cell.length_c   1.000
_cell.angle_alpha   90.00
_cell.angle_beta   90.00
_cell.angle_gamma   90.00
#
_symmetry.space_group_name_H-M   'P 1'
#
loop_
_entity.id
_entity.type
_entity.pdbx_description
1 polymer ?
#
loop_
_entity_poly.entity_id
_entity_poly.type
_entity_poly.pdbx_seq_one_letter_code
_entity_poly.pdbx_strand_id
1 'polypeptide(L)' 'MKKYTEIGFGNTWFIRTEFEDSDGTEREVRGFTAPFKLQSVYFRLWIGKKVIIFDSKEGLKLSSKNRKSFKLVIGFMGI' A
#
# COMPACT_ATOMS: atom_id res chain seq x y z
N MET A 1 6.57 -3.23 14.60
CA MET A 1 6.69 -3.60 13.19
C MET A 1 5.31 -3.65 12.55
N LYS A 2 5.02 -2.75 11.61
CA LYS A 2 3.80 -2.81 10.80
C LYS A 2 4.11 -3.53 9.50
N LYS A 3 3.12 -4.23 8.94
CA LYS A 3 3.20 -4.93 7.66
C LYS A 3 2.18 -4.33 6.71
N TYR A 4 2.62 -3.91 5.54
CA TYR A 4 1.75 -3.44 4.47
C TYR A 4 1.88 -4.36 3.27
N THR A 5 0.90 -5.23 3.06
CA THR A 5 0.88 -6.09 1.88
C THR A 5 0.06 -5.41 0.78
N GLU A 6 0.65 -5.10 -0.36
CA GLU A 6 -0.06 -4.53 -1.51
C GLU A 6 -0.16 -5.56 -2.64
N ILE A 7 -1.36 -5.66 -3.21
CA ILE A 7 -1.65 -6.48 -4.39
C ILE A 7 -2.17 -5.57 -5.50
N GLY A 8 -1.53 -5.60 -6.67
CA GLY A 8 -2.06 -4.91 -7.85
C GLY A 8 -1.00 -4.45 -8.85
N PHE A 9 -1.42 -3.51 -9.71
CA PHE A 9 -0.63 -3.03 -10.85
C PHE A 9 0.03 -1.69 -10.54
N GLY A 10 1.23 -1.47 -11.08
CA GLY A 10 2.04 -0.27 -10.82
C GLY A 10 2.96 -0.38 -9.59
N ASN A 11 3.04 -1.57 -8.99
CA ASN A 11 4.06 -1.97 -8.02
C ASN A 11 5.26 -2.63 -8.70
N THR A 12 6.39 -2.71 -7.98
CA THR A 12 7.58 -3.49 -8.38
C THR A 12 7.20 -4.94 -8.69
N TRP A 13 6.32 -5.52 -7.88
CA TRP A 13 5.76 -6.86 -8.06
C TRP A 13 4.24 -6.84 -7.89
N PHE A 14 3.55 -7.81 -8.50
CA PHE A 14 2.10 -7.94 -8.40
C PHE A 14 1.62 -8.10 -6.95
N ILE A 15 2.42 -8.76 -6.11
CA ILE A 15 2.23 -8.85 -4.67
C ILE A 15 3.54 -8.43 -4.01
N ARG A 16 3.48 -7.49 -3.07
CA ARG A 16 4.61 -7.06 -2.25
C ARG A 16 4.19 -6.89 -0.79
N THR A 17 5.10 -7.14 0.14
CA THR A 17 4.93 -6.80 1.55
C THR A 17 6.01 -5.80 1.95
N GLU A 18 5.63 -4.73 2.61
CA GLU A 18 6.53 -3.73 3.17
C GLU A 18 6.49 -3.83 4.70
N PHE A 19 7.65 -3.91 5.32
CA PHE A 19 7.82 -3.90 6.77
C PHE A 19 8.30 -2.53 7.20
N GLU A 20 7.55 -1.91 8.10
CA GLU A 20 7.94 -0.67 8.76
C GLU A 20 8.31 -1.01 10.21
N ASP A 21 9.61 -0.95 10.51
CA ASP A 21 10.15 -1.12 11.85
C ASP A 21 9.85 0.10 12.72
N SER A 22 9.90 -0.08 14.04
CA SER A 22 9.62 0.98 15.01
C SER A 22 10.59 2.16 14.89
N ASP A 23 11.82 1.89 14.43
CA ASP A 23 12.87 2.87 14.16
C ASP A 23 12.70 3.58 12.80
N GLY A 24 11.61 3.32 12.07
CA GLY A 24 11.32 3.92 10.77
C GLY A 24 12.06 3.28 9.59
N THR A 25 12.78 2.17 9.81
CA THR A 25 13.40 1.41 8.72
C THR A 25 12.33 0.68 7.92
N GLU A 26 12.36 0.85 6.60
CA GLU A 26 11.44 0.20 5.67
C GLU A 26 12.15 -0.94 4.92
N ARG A 27 11.51 -2.11 4.81
CA ARG A 27 12.00 -3.25 4.01
C ARG A 27 10.90 -3.77 3.10
N GLU A 28 11.19 -3.89 1.80
CA GLU A 28 10.25 -4.43 0.81
C GLU A 28 10.62 -5.88 0.47
N VAL A 29 9.64 -6.78 0.52
CA VAL A 29 9.78 -8.17 0.05
C VAL A 29 8.73 -8.48 -1.01
N ARG A 30 9.10 -9.36 -1.95
CA ARG A 30 8.16 -9.89 -2.94
C ARG A 30 7.23 -10.92 -2.29
N GLY A 31 5.94 -10.82 -2.58
CA GLY A 31 4.93 -11.78 -2.10
C GLY A 31 4.23 -11.36 -0.80
N PHE A 32 3.38 -12.26 -0.29
CA PHE A 32 2.65 -12.11 0.96
C PHE A 32 3.45 -12.74 2.10
N THR A 33 3.60 -12.05 3.23
CA THR A 33 4.32 -12.60 4.39
C THR A 33 3.39 -12.96 5.53
N ALA A 34 3.46 -14.22 5.99
CA ALA A 34 2.77 -14.71 7.18
C ALA A 34 3.74 -14.81 8.38
N PRO A 35 3.25 -14.74 9.64
CA PRO A 35 1.87 -14.48 10.04
C PRO A 35 1.48 -13.02 9.81
N PHE A 36 0.21 -12.76 9.50
CA PHE A 36 -0.30 -11.41 9.22
C PHE A 36 -1.66 -11.22 9.90
N LYS A 37 -1.74 -10.31 10.88
CA LYS A 37 -2.99 -9.95 11.52
C LYS A 37 -3.54 -8.67 10.89
N LEU A 38 -4.58 -8.82 10.07
CA LEU A 38 -5.21 -7.70 9.36
C LEU A 38 -5.78 -6.67 10.34
N GLN A 39 -5.46 -5.40 10.13
CA GLN A 39 -5.95 -4.27 10.90
C GLN A 39 -6.73 -3.26 10.07
N SER A 40 -6.28 -2.95 8.86
CA SER A 40 -7.04 -2.12 7.92
C SER A 40 -6.79 -2.57 6.49
N VAL A 41 -7.72 -2.21 5.62
CA VAL A 41 -7.61 -2.42 4.18
C VAL A 41 -7.71 -1.05 3.52
N TYR A 42 -6.82 -0.78 2.57
CA TYR A 42 -6.90 0.41 1.74
C TYR A 42 -6.93 0.06 0.27
N PHE A 43 -7.65 0.85 -0.49
CA PHE A 43 -7.64 0.84 -1.94
C PHE A 43 -6.90 2.08 -2.42
N ARG A 44 -5.94 1.93 -3.33
CA ARG A 44 -5.19 3.05 -3.90
C ARG A 44 -5.27 3.01 -5.42
N LEU A 45 -5.83 4.08 -5.99
CA LEU A 45 -5.88 4.35 -7.41
C LEU A 45 -5.08 5.61 -7.72
N TRP A 46 -3.97 5.45 -8.41
CA TRP A 46 -3.23 6.51 -9.09
C TRP A 46 -3.61 6.48 -10.57
N ILE A 47 -4.21 7.57 -11.05
CA ILE A 47 -4.50 7.76 -12.48
C ILE A 47 -3.99 9.14 -12.94
N GLY A 48 -3.02 9.12 -13.86
CA GLY A 48 -2.38 10.34 -14.33
C GLY A 48 -1.68 11.04 -13.16
N LYS A 49 -2.10 12.27 -12.83
CA LYS A 49 -1.55 13.03 -11.68
C LYS A 49 -2.35 12.85 -10.40
N LYS A 50 -3.54 12.25 -10.44
CA LYS A 50 -4.42 12.13 -9.28
C LYS A 50 -4.18 10.81 -8.56
N VAL A 51 -4.16 10.86 -7.23
CA VAL A 51 -4.03 9.69 -6.36
C VAL A 51 -5.19 9.71 -5.38
N ILE A 52 -5.96 8.63 -5.42
CA ILE A 52 -7.12 8.37 -4.58
C ILE A 52 -6.73 7.21 -3.67
N ILE A 53 -6.85 7.39 -2.37
CA ILE A 53 -6.65 6.35 -1.38
C ILE A 53 -7.93 6.28 -0.55
N PHE A 54 -8.54 5.11 -0.48
CA PHE A 54 -9.68 4.85 0.38
C PHE A 54 -9.24 3.82 1.41
N ASP A 55 -9.04 4.24 2.66
CA ASP A 55 -8.68 3.37 3.76
C ASP A 55 -9.90 3.09 4.64
N SER A 56 -10.06 1.86 5.10
CA SER A 56 -11.20 1.45 5.91
C SER A 56 -11.28 2.13 7.28
N LYS A 57 -10.15 2.65 7.80
CA LYS A 57 -10.09 3.37 9.08
C LYS A 57 -10.02 4.89 8.89
N GLU A 58 -9.22 5.37 7.95
CA GLU A 58 -9.00 6.81 7.73
C GLU A 58 -9.97 7.44 6.72
N GLY A 59 -10.68 6.63 5.93
CA GLY A 59 -11.61 7.10 4.91
C GLY A 59 -10.93 7.51 3.59
N LEU A 60 -11.53 8.47 2.89
CA LEU A 60 -11.09 8.91 1.57
C LEU A 60 -10.02 10.01 1.64
N LYS A 61 -8.87 9.75 1.04
CA LYS A 61 -7.78 10.70 0.84
C LYS A 61 -7.55 10.95 -0.65
N LEU A 62 -7.59 12.21 -1.04
CA LEU A 62 -7.35 12.66 -2.41
C LEU A 62 -6.06 13.50 -2.44
N SER A 63 -5.16 13.19 -3.35
CA SER A 63 -3.92 13.95 -3.53
C SER A 63 -3.54 14.03 -5.00
N SER A 64 -2.65 14.97 -5.33
CA SER A 64 -2.09 15.12 -6.67
C SER A 64 -0.57 15.03 -6.64
N LYS A 65 0.01 14.37 -7.64
CA LYS A 65 1.46 14.19 -7.82
C LYS A 65 1.91 14.91 -9.09
N ASN A 66 3.15 15.41 -9.10
CA ASN A 66 3.67 16.16 -10.25
C ASN A 66 3.87 15.27 -11.50
N ARG A 67 4.19 14.00 -11.28
CA ARG A 67 4.35 13.00 -12.35
C ARG A 67 3.05 12.30 -12.70
N LYS A 68 2.92 11.89 -13.96
CA LYS A 68 1.87 10.98 -14.40
C LYS A 68 2.28 9.54 -14.11
N SER A 69 1.39 8.74 -13.54
CA SER A 69 1.56 7.30 -13.38
C SER A 69 0.19 6.61 -13.37
N PHE A 70 0.21 5.29 -13.48
CA PHE A 70 -0.95 4.45 -13.25
C PHE A 70 -0.58 3.40 -12.19
N LYS A 71 -1.35 3.34 -11.10
CA LYS A 71 -1.20 2.35 -10.04
C LYS A 71 -2.59 2.01 -9.51
N LEU A 72 -2.92 0.73 -9.44
CA LEU A 72 -4.19 0.24 -8.92
C LEU A 72 -3.87 -0.90 -7.97
N VAL A 73 -3.97 -0.64 -6.67
CA VAL A 73 -3.59 -1.61 -5.63
C VAL A 73 -4.63 -1.69 -4.52
N ILE A 74 -4.79 -2.89 -3.98
CA ILE A 74 -5.43 -3.14 -2.70
C ILE A 74 -4.32 -3.44 -1.70
N GLY A 75 -4.23 -2.63 -0.67
CA GLY A 75 -3.28 -2.76 0.43
C GLY A 75 -3.95 -3.27 1.69
N PHE A 76 -3.23 -4.12 2.40
CA PHE A 76 -3.62 -4.69 3.68
C PHE A 76 -2.59 -4.23 4.69
N MET A 77 -3.04 -3.50 5.72
CA MET A 77 -2.22 -3.08 6.84
C MET A 77 -2.44 -4.04 8.01
N GLY A 78 -1.36 -4.49 8.63
CA GLY A 78 -1.41 -5.45 9.72
C GLY A 78 -0.16 -5.43 10.59
N ILE A 79 -0.12 -6.35 11.56
CA ILE A 79 1.02 -6.63 12.45
C ILE A 79 1.44 -8.10 12.29
#